data_AF-A0AAD8H4Q8-F1
#
_entry.id   AF-A0AAD8H4Q8-F1
#
_cell.length_a   1.000
_cell.length_b   1.000
_cell.length_c   1.000
_cell.angle_alpha   90.00
_cell.angle_beta   90.00
_cell.angle_gamma   90.00
#
_symmetry.space_group_name_H-M   'P 1'
#
loop_
_entity.id
_entity.type
_entity.pdbx_description
1 polymer ?
#
loop_
_entity_poly.entity_id
_entity_poly.type
_entity_poly.pdbx_seq_one_letter_code
_entity_poly.pdbx_strand_id
1 'polypeptide(L)'
;MASSDATENLNKKQIKLYNYFRSTSSCRVRIALNLKGIDYDYKPVNLLKGDQLTPEYLELNPMGYVPTLVDGDITIADSFAIIMYLEEKYPQRSLLPSNPVTKAVNFQAASIVSSGIHPLHNLSVLKYIGEKVSPDAKLPWVQSHIRKGFGALEVILSKHAGKYATGDEVYLADIFLAPQIDAALKRFSIDMTEFPLLSRLNDAYKELSAFQDAMPEKQPDTPIEAAIPTNPALELTCKIQVCISSSCLANLISVLLCFDYLYINLVVDFKLDLRNVACSMAFVGDEEASPSTHRCAYQVFLSFRGVETRLTFSGHLYRALKNAGIKTFKDDIEISRGKTIKLELQRA
;
A
#
# COMPACT_ATOMS: atom_id res chain seq x y z
N MET A 1 -39.71 15.35 36.28
CA MET A 1 -38.28 15.21 35.95
C MET A 1 -38.11 13.95 35.11
N ALA A 2 -38.23 14.09 33.79
CA ALA A 2 -37.87 13.08 32.76
C ALA A 2 -38.33 13.67 31.40
N SER A 3 -37.59 14.62 30.84
CA SER A 3 -37.90 15.18 29.50
C SER A 3 -36.77 16.02 28.88
N SER A 4 -35.60 16.18 29.50
CA SER A 4 -34.52 17.02 28.94
C SER A 4 -33.50 16.26 28.09
N ASP A 5 -33.30 14.95 28.33
CA ASP A 5 -32.20 14.19 27.70
C ASP A 5 -32.52 13.59 26.31
N ALA A 6 -33.79 13.53 25.91
CA ALA A 6 -34.17 12.90 24.64
C ALA A 6 -34.11 13.87 23.44
N THR A 7 -34.10 15.17 23.68
CA THR A 7 -34.13 16.23 22.65
C THR A 7 -32.76 16.79 22.28
N GLU A 8 -31.70 16.46 23.03
CA GLU A 8 -30.34 16.95 22.74
C GLU A 8 -29.57 16.05 21.74
N ASN A 9 -30.10 14.88 21.39
CA ASN A 9 -29.47 13.89 20.51
C ASN A 9 -29.85 13.97 19.02
N LEU A 10 -30.73 14.90 18.62
CA LEU A 10 -31.25 14.96 17.25
C LEU A 10 -30.49 15.90 16.29
N ASN A 11 -29.42 16.59 16.74
CA ASN A 11 -28.74 17.59 15.90
C ASN A 11 -27.20 17.63 15.98
N LYS A 12 -26.54 16.64 16.59
CA LYS A 12 -25.07 16.54 16.45
C LYS A 12 -24.76 16.00 15.05
N LYS A 13 -24.69 16.88 14.05
CA LYS A 13 -24.27 16.51 12.67
C LYS A 13 -22.96 15.72 12.80
N GLN A 14 -23.03 14.42 12.51
CA GLN A 14 -21.90 13.52 12.65
C GLN A 14 -20.81 13.94 11.66
N ILE A 15 -19.58 14.10 12.15
CA ILE A 15 -18.42 14.42 11.33
C ILE A 15 -18.25 13.30 10.30
N LYS A 16 -18.02 13.65 9.03
CA LYS A 16 -17.75 12.69 7.96
C LYS A 16 -16.32 12.86 7.48
N LEU A 17 -15.61 11.76 7.31
CA LEU A 17 -14.27 11.76 6.74
C LEU A 17 -14.28 11.00 5.41
N TYR A 18 -14.20 11.74 4.30
CA TYR A 18 -13.97 11.15 2.99
C TYR A 18 -12.50 10.79 2.84
N ASN A 19 -12.22 9.51 2.70
CA ASN A 19 -10.86 9.01 2.81
C ASN A 19 -10.64 7.66 2.12
N TYR A 20 -9.38 7.24 2.06
CA TYR A 20 -8.96 5.99 1.44
C TYR A 20 -8.01 5.24 2.40
N PHE A 21 -8.17 3.92 2.56
CA PHE A 21 -7.41 3.14 3.55
C PHE A 21 -5.90 3.39 3.45
N ARG A 22 -5.36 3.34 2.22
CA ARG A 22 -3.91 3.43 1.94
C ARG A 22 -3.40 4.85 1.73
N SER A 23 -4.25 5.87 1.85
CA SER A 23 -3.81 7.27 1.76
C SER A 23 -3.12 7.69 3.06
N THR A 24 -1.86 8.11 2.97
CA THR A 24 -1.11 8.59 4.15
C THR A 24 -1.68 9.90 4.68
N SER A 25 -2.14 10.80 3.80
CA SER A 25 -2.79 12.04 4.21
C SER A 25 -4.11 11.79 4.93
N SER A 26 -4.87 10.77 4.50
CA SER A 26 -6.06 10.31 5.22
C SER A 26 -5.73 9.73 6.59
N CYS A 27 -4.67 8.91 6.66
CA CYS A 27 -4.21 8.32 7.91
C CYS A 27 -3.85 9.39 8.97
N ARG A 28 -3.22 10.51 8.57
CA ARG A 28 -2.93 11.64 9.48
C ARG A 28 -4.20 12.16 10.17
N VAL A 29 -5.27 12.34 9.41
CA VAL A 29 -6.55 12.84 9.95
C VAL A 29 -7.22 11.79 10.85
N ARG A 30 -7.15 10.50 10.49
CA ARG A 30 -7.63 9.42 11.35
C ARG A 30 -6.90 9.38 12.69
N ILE A 31 -5.57 9.50 12.67
CA ILE A 31 -4.76 9.59 13.91
C ILE A 31 -5.19 10.80 14.74
N ALA A 32 -5.36 11.98 14.12
CA ALA A 32 -5.75 13.19 14.82
C ALA A 32 -7.15 13.06 15.48
N LEU A 33 -8.13 12.49 14.77
CA LEU A 33 -9.47 12.21 15.30
C LEU A 33 -9.41 11.21 16.44
N ASN A 34 -8.64 10.12 16.30
CA ASN A 34 -8.45 9.11 17.34
C ASN A 34 -7.80 9.71 18.60
N LEU A 35 -6.75 10.52 18.45
CA LEU A 35 -6.07 11.19 19.57
C LEU A 35 -6.99 12.16 20.31
N LYS A 36 -7.88 12.84 19.58
CA LYS A 36 -8.87 13.75 20.17
C LYS A 36 -10.12 13.04 20.70
N GLY A 37 -10.28 11.73 20.47
CA GLY A 37 -11.47 10.97 20.85
C GLY A 37 -12.73 11.41 20.12
N ILE A 38 -12.60 11.78 18.85
CA ILE A 38 -13.71 12.29 18.02
C ILE A 38 -14.21 11.18 17.10
N ASP A 39 -15.46 10.76 17.32
CA ASP A 39 -16.15 9.83 16.43
C ASP A 39 -16.48 10.48 15.08
N TYR A 40 -16.39 9.69 14.02
CA TYR A 40 -16.68 10.13 12.66
C TYR A 40 -17.27 9.00 11.81
N ASP A 41 -18.04 9.39 10.81
CA ASP A 41 -18.57 8.54 9.75
C ASP A 41 -17.50 8.37 8.66
N TYR A 42 -17.00 7.15 8.50
CA TYR A 42 -15.99 6.79 7.52
C TYR A 42 -16.61 6.71 6.12
N LYS A 43 -16.24 7.64 5.23
CA LYS A 43 -16.67 7.63 3.82
C LYS A 43 -15.53 7.16 2.91
N PRO A 44 -15.56 5.93 2.37
CA PRO A 44 -14.51 5.44 1.49
C PRO A 44 -14.58 6.13 0.12
N VAL A 45 -13.42 6.49 -0.43
CA VAL A 45 -13.24 7.03 -1.79
C VAL A 45 -12.18 6.19 -2.48
N ASN A 46 -12.58 5.37 -3.47
CA ASN A 46 -11.65 4.43 -4.10
C ASN A 46 -10.77 5.12 -5.14
N LEU A 47 -9.51 5.40 -4.76
CA LEU A 47 -8.55 6.08 -5.63
C LEU A 47 -8.14 5.28 -6.87
N LEU A 48 -8.30 3.95 -6.85
CA LEU A 48 -8.00 3.07 -7.99
C LEU A 48 -9.13 3.08 -9.02
N LYS A 49 -10.38 3.25 -8.58
CA LYS A 49 -11.55 3.40 -9.45
C LYS A 49 -11.73 4.82 -9.96
N GLY A 50 -11.07 5.81 -9.33
CA GLY A 50 -11.19 7.20 -9.72
C GLY A 50 -12.37 7.91 -9.07
N ASP A 51 -12.93 7.38 -7.97
CA ASP A 51 -14.11 7.96 -7.29
C ASP A 51 -13.88 9.42 -6.86
N GLN A 52 -12.63 9.80 -6.61
CA GLN A 52 -12.21 11.17 -6.29
C GLN A 52 -12.35 12.16 -7.45
N LEU A 53 -12.67 11.69 -8.65
CA LEU A 53 -12.88 12.50 -9.85
C LEU A 53 -14.36 12.57 -10.26
N THR A 54 -15.25 11.97 -9.47
CA THR A 54 -16.70 12.07 -9.68
C THR A 54 -17.16 13.51 -9.46
N PRO A 55 -18.14 14.02 -10.24
CA PRO A 55 -18.68 15.36 -10.04
C PRO A 55 -19.12 15.61 -8.58
N GLU A 56 -19.76 14.62 -7.96
CA GLU A 56 -20.25 14.68 -6.58
C GLU A 56 -19.10 14.86 -5.58
N TYR A 57 -17.96 14.21 -5.80
CA TYR A 57 -16.81 14.38 -4.93
C TYR A 57 -16.07 15.69 -5.20
N LEU A 58 -15.98 16.12 -6.45
CA LEU A 58 -15.31 17.37 -6.84
C LEU A 58 -16.03 18.61 -6.29
N GLU A 59 -17.34 18.54 -6.04
CA GLU A 59 -18.08 19.57 -5.29
C GLU A 59 -17.56 19.73 -3.85
N LEU A 60 -17.12 18.64 -3.22
CA LEU A 60 -16.53 18.64 -1.87
C LEU A 60 -15.05 19.02 -1.89
N ASN A 61 -14.31 18.55 -2.89
CA ASN A 61 -12.89 18.78 -3.03
C ASN A 61 -12.49 18.98 -4.49
N PRO A 62 -12.38 20.24 -4.94
CA PRO A 62 -12.04 20.56 -6.34
C PRO A 62 -10.68 20.04 -6.79
N MET A 63 -9.76 19.73 -5.87
CA MET A 63 -8.46 19.13 -6.21
C MET A 63 -8.56 17.64 -6.55
N GLY A 64 -9.69 16.99 -6.27
CA GLY A 64 -9.87 15.55 -6.49
C GLY A 64 -8.90 14.70 -5.67
N TYR A 65 -8.60 15.12 -4.44
CA TYR A 65 -7.74 14.38 -3.51
C TYR A 65 -8.51 13.96 -2.25
N VAL A 66 -7.93 13.05 -1.48
CA VAL A 66 -8.37 12.70 -0.12
C VAL A 66 -7.25 13.07 0.87
N PRO A 67 -7.56 13.40 2.13
CA PRO A 67 -8.89 13.40 2.75
C PRO A 67 -9.70 14.68 2.54
N THR A 68 -11.00 14.59 2.79
CA THR A 68 -11.92 15.72 2.98
C THR A 68 -12.76 15.50 4.23
N LEU A 69 -12.75 16.46 5.15
CA LEU A 69 -13.57 16.46 6.35
C LEU A 69 -14.83 17.28 6.11
N VAL A 70 -16.00 16.74 6.45
CA VAL A 70 -17.25 17.48 6.55
C VAL A 70 -17.70 17.48 7.99
N ASP A 71 -17.85 18.67 8.55
CA ASP A 71 -18.26 18.90 9.94
C ASP A 71 -19.36 19.96 9.94
N GLY A 72 -20.59 19.49 10.04
CA GLY A 72 -21.75 20.34 9.90
C GLY A 72 -21.92 20.85 8.47
N ASP A 73 -21.88 22.17 8.32
CA ASP A 73 -21.93 22.87 7.03
C ASP A 73 -20.52 23.25 6.52
N ILE A 74 -19.47 22.89 7.27
CA ILE A 74 -18.09 23.18 6.94
C ILE A 74 -17.49 21.97 6.21
N THR A 75 -16.87 22.24 5.06
CA THR A 75 -16.10 21.26 4.29
C THR A 75 -14.66 21.73 4.18
N ILE A 76 -13.71 20.91 4.61
CA ILE A 76 -12.28 21.22 4.60
C ILE A 76 -11.55 20.07 3.91
N ALA A 77 -10.84 20.41 2.83
CA ALA A 77 -9.85 19.56 2.20
C ALA A 77 -8.44 19.91 2.70
N ASP A 78 -7.48 19.02 2.48
CA ASP A 78 -6.09 19.09 2.95
C ASP A 78 -5.88 18.61 4.40
N SER A 79 -5.04 17.59 4.57
CA SER A 79 -4.81 16.97 5.88
C SER A 79 -4.23 17.92 6.93
N PHE A 80 -3.41 18.90 6.54
CA PHE A 80 -2.82 19.86 7.47
C PHE A 80 -3.89 20.87 7.92
N ALA A 81 -4.63 21.44 6.97
CA ALA A 81 -5.72 22.37 7.27
C ALA A 81 -6.79 21.72 8.16
N ILE A 82 -7.17 20.47 7.86
CA ILE A 82 -8.11 19.69 8.68
C ILE A 82 -7.59 19.54 10.13
N ILE A 83 -6.32 19.18 10.32
CA ILE A 83 -5.77 18.98 11.66
C ILE A 83 -5.71 20.30 12.45
N MET A 84 -5.38 21.41 11.80
CA MET A 84 -5.40 22.74 12.44
C MET A 84 -6.82 23.18 12.80
N TYR A 85 -7.80 22.92 11.94
CA TYR A 85 -9.20 23.14 12.27
C TYR A 85 -9.66 22.32 13.49
N LEU A 86 -9.29 21.03 13.53
CA LEU A 86 -9.60 20.17 14.67
C LEU A 86 -8.90 20.65 15.95
N GLU A 87 -7.70 21.21 15.84
CA GLU A 87 -6.97 21.77 16.98
C GLU A 87 -7.70 22.96 17.62
N GLU A 88 -8.18 23.89 16.79
CA GLU A 88 -8.92 25.07 17.25
C GLU A 88 -10.33 24.71 17.75
N LYS A 89 -11.07 23.88 17.01
CA LYS A 89 -12.48 23.58 17.32
C LYS A 89 -12.64 22.60 18.50
N TYR A 90 -11.70 21.67 18.68
CA TYR A 90 -11.75 20.63 19.70
C TYR A 90 -10.48 20.68 20.59
N PRO A 91 -10.39 21.66 21.51
CA PRO A 91 -9.17 21.96 22.26
C PRO A 91 -8.90 21.01 23.45
N GLN A 92 -9.77 20.04 23.72
CA GLN A 92 -9.69 19.16 24.91
C GLN A 92 -8.37 18.37 24.98
N ARG A 93 -7.88 17.92 23.82
CA ARG A 93 -6.56 17.31 23.65
C ARG A 93 -5.81 18.08 22.59
N SER A 94 -4.85 18.91 23.01
CA SER A 94 -4.00 19.66 22.07
C SER A 94 -3.11 18.73 21.26
N LEU A 95 -2.98 18.98 19.96
CA LEU A 95 -2.07 18.29 19.04
C LEU A 95 -0.78 19.08 18.80
N LEU A 96 -0.57 20.16 19.55
CA LEU A 96 0.63 20.99 19.48
C LEU A 96 1.21 21.25 20.87
N PRO A 97 2.54 21.34 21.00
CA PRO A 97 3.14 21.75 22.26
C PRO A 97 2.83 23.23 22.55
N SER A 98 2.76 23.59 23.82
CA SER A 98 2.55 24.98 24.26
C SER A 98 3.74 25.89 23.94
N ASN A 99 4.96 25.36 24.06
CA ASN A 99 6.19 26.11 23.80
C ASN A 99 6.29 26.51 22.31
N PRO A 100 6.50 27.81 21.99
CA PRO A 100 6.50 28.28 20.61
C PRO A 100 7.64 27.72 19.76
N VAL A 101 8.81 27.45 20.33
CA VAL A 101 9.96 26.87 19.61
C VAL A 101 9.66 25.42 19.24
N THR A 102 9.21 24.61 20.20
CA THR A 102 8.84 23.21 19.95
C THR A 102 7.65 23.11 18.99
N LYS A 103 6.72 24.08 19.05
CA LYS A 103 5.58 24.19 18.14
C LYS A 103 6.05 24.48 16.71
N ALA A 104 7.01 25.39 16.54
CA ALA A 104 7.62 25.66 15.24
C ALA A 104 8.33 24.43 14.65
N VAL A 105 9.02 23.64 15.47
CA VAL A 105 9.65 22.37 15.04
C VAL A 105 8.58 21.36 14.58
N ASN A 106 7.43 21.29 15.27
CA ASN A 106 6.31 20.46 14.84
C ASN A 106 5.76 20.87 13.48
N PHE A 107 5.57 22.17 13.26
CA PHE A 107 5.17 22.69 11.95
C PHE A 107 6.21 22.42 10.87
N GLN A 108 7.50 22.59 11.19
CA GLN A 108 8.59 22.31 10.26
C GLN A 108 8.59 20.83 9.84
N ALA A 109 8.49 19.91 10.80
CA ALA A 109 8.47 18.47 10.52
C ALA A 109 7.24 18.08 9.68
N ALA A 110 6.05 18.54 10.06
CA ALA A 110 4.82 18.32 9.31
C ALA A 110 4.88 18.95 7.90
N SER A 111 5.50 20.12 7.76
CA SER A 111 5.71 20.80 6.47
C SER A 111 6.66 20.01 5.56
N ILE A 112 7.79 19.51 6.08
CA ILE A 112 8.71 18.67 5.32
C ILE A 112 7.98 17.44 4.76
N VAL A 113 7.19 16.77 5.59
CA VAL A 113 6.41 15.61 5.14
C VAL A 113 5.34 16.00 4.12
N SER A 114 4.56 17.05 4.39
CA SER A 114 3.39 17.43 3.59
C SER A 114 3.70 18.14 2.27
N SER A 115 4.84 18.82 2.18
CA SER A 115 5.25 19.57 0.98
C SER A 115 6.49 18.99 0.31
N GLY A 116 7.46 18.49 1.09
CA GLY A 116 8.76 18.04 0.58
C GLY A 116 8.87 16.55 0.30
N ILE A 117 7.94 15.73 0.80
CA ILE A 117 7.95 14.26 0.62
C ILE A 117 6.66 13.78 -0.05
N HIS A 118 5.53 13.92 0.63
CA HIS A 118 4.26 13.29 0.24
C HIS A 118 3.76 13.64 -1.18
N PRO A 119 3.75 14.92 -1.60
CA PRO A 119 3.26 15.27 -2.93
C PRO A 119 4.07 14.62 -4.06
N LEU A 120 5.35 14.34 -3.81
CA LEU A 120 6.28 13.83 -4.83
C LEU A 120 6.14 12.32 -5.05
N HIS A 121 5.45 11.61 -4.14
CA HIS A 121 5.10 10.20 -4.30
C HIS A 121 3.59 9.94 -4.30
N ASN A 122 2.80 11.00 -4.51
CA ASN A 122 1.36 10.87 -4.64
C ASN A 122 0.99 10.10 -5.93
N LEU A 123 -0.24 9.59 -5.98
CA LEU A 123 -0.67 8.72 -7.09
C LEU A 123 -0.60 9.42 -8.46
N SER A 124 -0.97 10.70 -8.55
CA SER A 124 -0.97 11.43 -9.83
C SER A 124 0.45 11.65 -10.36
N VAL A 125 1.40 12.03 -9.50
CA VAL A 125 2.81 12.21 -9.88
C VAL A 125 3.43 10.87 -10.27
N LEU A 126 3.15 9.80 -9.53
CA LEU A 126 3.67 8.47 -9.89
C LEU A 126 3.08 7.93 -11.20
N LYS A 127 1.80 8.19 -11.49
CA LYS A 127 1.21 7.89 -12.80
C LYS A 127 1.95 8.66 -13.90
N TYR A 128 2.12 9.98 -13.73
CA TYR A 128 2.84 10.82 -14.69
C TYR A 128 4.27 10.33 -14.95
N ILE A 129 5.04 10.04 -13.90
CA ILE A 129 6.41 9.54 -14.03
C ILE A 129 6.44 8.21 -14.79
N GLY A 130 5.51 7.30 -14.46
CA GLY A 130 5.39 6.02 -15.15
C GLY A 130 5.11 6.14 -16.64
N GLU A 131 4.20 7.03 -16.99
CA GLU A 131 3.71 7.18 -18.36
C GLU A 131 4.62 8.06 -19.22
N LYS A 132 5.25 9.08 -18.64
CA LYS A 132 6.00 10.12 -19.37
C LYS A 132 7.51 10.02 -19.23
N VAL A 133 8.02 9.35 -18.20
CA VAL A 133 9.45 9.13 -18.00
C VAL A 133 9.79 7.66 -18.25
N SER A 134 9.44 6.78 -17.30
CA SER A 134 9.46 5.33 -17.47
C SER A 134 8.83 4.64 -16.24
N PRO A 135 8.31 3.40 -16.38
CA PRO A 135 7.84 2.62 -15.24
C PRO A 135 8.90 2.45 -14.14
N ASP A 136 10.16 2.21 -14.54
CA ASP A 136 11.27 1.94 -13.62
C ASP A 136 11.78 3.19 -12.91
N ALA A 137 11.44 4.40 -13.38
CA ALA A 137 11.82 5.65 -12.74
C ALA A 137 11.03 5.96 -11.46
N LYS A 138 9.86 5.33 -11.25
CA LYS A 138 8.98 5.63 -10.10
C LYS A 138 9.67 5.37 -8.77
N LEU A 139 10.22 4.18 -8.57
CA LEU A 139 10.77 3.79 -7.28
C LEU A 139 12.02 4.63 -6.91
N PRO A 140 13.04 4.80 -7.79
CA PRO A 140 14.17 5.68 -7.50
C PRO A 140 13.76 7.13 -7.22
N TRP A 141 12.77 7.64 -7.97
CA TRP A 141 12.21 8.97 -7.74
C TRP A 141 11.64 9.09 -6.33
N VAL A 142 10.75 8.18 -5.93
CA VAL A 142 10.16 8.22 -4.58
C VAL A 142 11.23 8.09 -3.51
N GLN A 143 12.14 7.14 -3.68
CA GLN A 143 13.17 6.87 -2.69
C GLN A 143 14.10 8.06 -2.48
N SER A 144 14.51 8.75 -3.54
CA SER A 144 15.37 9.94 -3.43
C SER A 144 14.73 11.05 -2.60
N HIS A 145 13.43 11.30 -2.79
CA HIS A 145 12.69 12.34 -2.06
C HIS A 145 12.40 11.95 -0.61
N ILE A 146 12.06 10.68 -0.36
CA ILE A 146 11.91 10.18 1.01
C ILE A 146 13.23 10.28 1.76
N ARG A 147 14.34 9.78 1.19
CA ARG A 147 15.66 9.85 1.83
C ARG A 147 16.09 11.28 2.14
N LYS A 148 15.89 12.21 1.20
CA LYS A 148 16.20 13.63 1.42
C LYS A 148 15.40 14.21 2.58
N GLY A 149 14.10 13.96 2.62
CA GLY A 149 13.22 14.46 3.68
C GLY A 149 13.50 13.80 5.03
N PHE A 150 13.72 12.48 5.05
CA PHE A 150 14.06 11.72 6.26
C PHE A 150 15.41 12.13 6.83
N GLY A 151 16.43 12.32 5.99
CA GLY A 151 17.73 12.83 6.43
C GLY A 151 17.63 14.21 7.10
N ALA A 152 16.78 15.11 6.56
CA ALA A 152 16.53 16.40 7.20
C ALA A 152 15.79 16.25 8.54
N LEU A 153 14.77 15.41 8.60
CA LEU A 153 13.97 15.17 9.81
C LEU A 153 14.81 14.51 10.92
N GLU A 154 15.69 13.57 10.57
CA GLU A 154 16.63 12.91 11.48
C GLU A 154 17.48 13.95 12.21
N VAL A 155 18.07 14.90 11.46
CA VAL A 155 18.91 15.97 12.02
C VAL A 155 18.08 16.96 12.84
N ILE A 156 16.95 17.43 12.31
CA ILE A 156 16.12 18.44 12.99
C ILE A 156 15.59 17.88 14.31
N LEU A 157 15.01 16.68 14.30
CA LEU A 157 14.35 16.11 15.47
C LEU A 157 15.33 15.55 16.51
N SER A 158 16.58 15.25 16.15
CA SER A 158 17.59 14.75 17.09
C SER A 158 17.80 15.64 18.32
N LYS A 159 17.55 16.95 18.19
CA LYS A 159 17.70 17.94 19.28
C LYS A 159 16.45 18.09 20.15
N HIS A 160 15.33 17.49 19.76
CA HIS A 160 14.01 17.72 20.36
C HIS A 160 13.33 16.42 20.79
N ALA A 161 13.73 15.29 20.21
CA ALA A 161 13.07 14.02 20.44
C ALA A 161 13.25 13.54 21.89
N GLY A 162 12.15 13.09 22.49
CA GLY A 162 12.11 12.32 23.73
C GLY A 162 11.59 10.93 23.39
N LYS A 163 10.55 10.48 24.10
CA LYS A 163 9.79 9.29 23.71
C LYS A 163 9.24 9.40 22.27
N TYR A 164 8.75 10.59 21.89
CA TYR A 164 8.20 10.94 20.59
C TYR A 164 9.02 12.05 19.90
N ALA A 165 8.56 12.57 18.75
CA ALA A 165 9.35 13.44 17.87
C ALA A 165 9.81 14.73 18.55
N THR A 166 9.03 15.27 19.50
CA THR A 166 9.37 16.52 20.21
C THR A 166 9.05 16.44 21.71
N GLY A 167 9.62 15.45 22.39
CA GLY A 167 9.44 15.22 23.83
C GLY A 167 8.70 13.92 24.13
N ASP A 168 7.99 13.86 25.26
CA ASP A 168 7.36 12.63 25.76
C ASP A 168 5.86 12.53 25.48
N GLU A 169 5.31 13.53 24.76
CA GLU A 169 3.93 13.52 24.26
C GLU A 169 3.90 13.49 22.73
N VAL A 170 2.83 12.90 22.19
CA VAL A 170 2.53 12.90 20.76
C VAL A 170 1.96 14.25 20.34
N TYR A 171 2.53 14.81 19.27
CA TYR A 171 2.07 16.05 18.63
C TYR A 171 2.05 15.94 17.09
N LEU A 172 1.80 17.06 16.43
CA LEU A 172 1.66 17.18 14.97
C LEU A 172 2.79 16.50 14.19
N ALA A 173 4.05 16.62 14.64
CA ALA A 173 5.18 15.96 13.97
C ALA A 173 4.95 14.44 13.86
N ASP A 174 4.57 13.80 14.96
CA ASP A 174 4.31 12.36 15.03
C ASP A 174 3.15 11.93 14.13
N ILE A 175 2.07 12.72 14.11
CA ILE A 175 0.89 12.50 13.26
C ILE A 175 1.27 12.45 11.79
N PHE A 176 2.23 13.30 11.36
CA PHE A 176 2.71 13.33 9.97
C PHE A 176 3.76 12.24 9.69
N LEU A 177 4.64 11.97 10.65
CA LEU A 177 5.72 10.99 10.51
C LEU A 177 5.20 9.56 10.42
N ALA A 178 4.31 9.13 11.32
CA ALA A 178 3.88 7.74 11.39
C ALA A 178 3.38 7.15 10.06
N PRO A 179 2.40 7.76 9.35
CA PRO A 179 1.95 7.22 8.08
C PRO A 179 2.99 7.36 6.96
N GLN A 180 3.92 8.31 7.06
CA GLN A 180 4.99 8.48 6.07
C GLN A 180 6.08 7.41 6.24
N ILE A 181 6.44 7.05 7.48
CA ILE A 181 7.41 5.98 7.76
C ILE A 181 6.80 4.61 7.41
N ASP A 182 5.55 4.37 7.77
CA ASP A 182 4.84 3.13 7.40
C ASP A 182 4.83 2.92 5.87
N ALA A 183 4.49 3.98 5.12
CA ALA A 183 4.54 3.93 3.65
C ALA A 183 5.97 3.73 3.12
N ALA A 184 6.97 4.38 3.71
CA ALA A 184 8.38 4.22 3.30
C ALA A 184 8.84 2.76 3.42
N LEU A 185 8.50 2.10 4.54
CA LEU A 185 8.80 0.70 4.80
C LEU A 185 8.04 -0.25 3.87
N LYS A 186 6.71 -0.18 3.91
CA LYS A 186 5.84 -1.19 3.29
C LYS A 186 5.65 -1.03 1.79
N ARG A 187 5.82 0.18 1.25
CA ARG A 187 5.49 0.49 -0.15
C ARG A 187 6.68 0.89 -1.00
N PHE A 188 7.73 1.43 -0.39
CA PHE A 188 8.84 2.02 -1.13
C PHE A 188 10.21 1.44 -0.73
N SER A 189 10.22 0.41 0.10
CA SER A 189 11.40 -0.38 0.47
C SER A 189 12.58 0.50 0.91
N ILE A 190 12.29 1.53 1.71
CA ILE A 190 13.33 2.37 2.31
C ILE A 190 14.00 1.60 3.44
N ASP A 191 15.32 1.54 3.40
CA ASP A 191 16.12 1.02 4.51
C ASP A 191 16.10 2.04 5.66
N MET A 192 15.36 1.70 6.72
CA MET A 192 15.23 2.55 7.89
C MET A 192 16.44 2.48 8.83
N THR A 193 17.43 1.61 8.57
CA THR A 193 18.71 1.65 9.29
C THR A 193 19.50 2.93 8.99
N GLU A 194 19.23 3.57 7.85
CA GLU A 194 19.73 4.91 7.50
C GLU A 194 19.20 6.02 8.44
N PHE A 195 18.09 5.77 9.15
CA PHE A 195 17.35 6.77 9.95
C PHE A 195 16.99 6.23 11.35
N PRO A 196 17.97 6.05 12.25
CA PRO A 196 17.77 5.38 13.54
C PRO A 196 16.76 6.07 14.46
N LEU A 197 16.69 7.40 14.48
CA LEU A 197 15.68 8.14 15.25
C LEU A 197 14.28 7.89 14.68
N LEU A 198 14.09 8.05 13.37
CA LEU A 198 12.78 7.80 12.75
C LEU A 198 12.35 6.34 12.91
N SER A 199 13.27 5.39 12.84
CA SER A 199 13.02 3.98 13.11
C SER A 199 12.52 3.75 14.55
N ARG A 200 13.22 4.32 15.54
CA ARG A 200 12.81 4.27 16.96
C ARG A 200 11.42 4.89 17.18
N LEU A 201 11.16 6.05 16.55
CA LEU A 201 9.86 6.72 16.64
C LEU A 201 8.74 5.83 16.07
N ASN A 202 8.99 5.18 14.93
CA ASN A 202 8.03 4.25 14.34
C ASN A 202 7.68 3.09 15.28
N ASP A 203 8.66 2.54 15.99
CA ASP A 203 8.37 1.50 17.00
C ASP A 203 7.56 2.06 18.17
N ALA A 204 7.86 3.28 18.64
CA ALA A 204 7.04 3.94 19.67
C ALA A 204 5.59 4.22 19.22
N TYR A 205 5.36 4.49 17.93
CA TYR A 205 4.01 4.70 17.39
C TYR A 205 3.20 3.40 17.33
N LYS A 206 3.84 2.26 17.08
CA LYS A 206 3.16 0.96 17.04
C LYS A 206 2.54 0.59 18.38
N GLU A 207 3.03 1.13 19.50
CA GLU A 207 2.48 0.87 20.84
C GLU A 207 1.22 1.69 21.15
N LEU A 208 0.81 2.62 20.29
CA LEU A 208 -0.33 3.51 20.52
C LEU A 208 -1.57 3.07 19.75
N SER A 209 -2.67 2.77 20.47
CA SER A 209 -3.96 2.39 19.85
C SER A 209 -4.45 3.41 18.82
N ALA A 210 -4.37 4.71 19.14
CA ALA A 210 -4.78 5.78 18.23
C ALA A 210 -4.06 5.73 16.87
N PHE A 211 -2.81 5.24 16.84
CA PHE A 211 -2.04 5.05 15.61
C PHE A 211 -2.40 3.73 14.95
N GLN A 212 -2.38 2.62 15.71
CA GLN A 212 -2.74 1.29 15.20
C GLN A 212 -4.11 1.28 14.51
N ASP A 213 -5.09 1.94 15.11
CA ASP A 213 -6.49 1.96 14.63
C ASP A 213 -6.68 2.86 13.40
N ALA A 214 -5.71 3.75 13.12
CA ALA A 214 -5.69 4.57 11.92
C ALA A 214 -4.93 3.92 10.74
N MET A 215 -4.15 2.86 11.00
CA MET A 215 -3.30 2.23 9.99
C MET A 215 -4.10 1.56 8.87
N PRO A 216 -3.55 1.49 7.64
CA PRO A 216 -4.26 0.97 6.47
C PRO A 216 -4.89 -0.40 6.65
N GLU A 217 -4.31 -1.29 7.45
CA GLU A 217 -4.77 -2.68 7.61
C GLU A 217 -6.06 -2.81 8.44
N LYS A 218 -6.41 -1.77 9.23
CA LYS A 218 -7.59 -1.77 10.10
C LYS A 218 -8.77 -0.98 9.55
N GLN A 219 -8.70 -0.51 8.30
CA GLN A 219 -9.75 0.36 7.74
C GLN A 219 -10.87 -0.45 7.07
N PRO A 220 -12.13 0.05 7.06
CA PRO A 220 -13.26 -0.69 6.49
C PRO A 220 -13.15 -1.02 5.00
N ASP A 221 -12.45 -0.19 4.23
CA ASP A 221 -12.20 -0.33 2.80
C ASP A 221 -10.87 -1.03 2.47
N THR A 222 -10.22 -1.63 3.48
CA THR A 222 -9.04 -2.49 3.28
C THR A 222 -9.46 -3.72 2.48
N PRO A 223 -8.83 -4.02 1.33
CA PRO A 223 -9.08 -5.26 0.62
C PRO A 223 -8.83 -6.47 1.53
N ILE A 224 -9.71 -7.47 1.51
CA ILE A 224 -9.62 -8.68 2.35
C ILE A 224 -8.24 -9.35 2.25
N GLU A 225 -7.61 -9.31 1.07
CA GLU A 225 -6.27 -9.86 0.81
C GLU A 225 -5.13 -9.05 1.46
N ALA A 226 -5.33 -7.74 1.66
CA ALA A 226 -4.36 -6.86 2.29
C ALA A 226 -4.46 -6.86 3.84
N ALA A 227 -5.55 -7.40 4.40
CA ALA A 227 -5.78 -7.51 5.84
C ALA A 227 -5.15 -8.78 6.47
N ILE A 228 -4.64 -9.71 5.66
CA ILE A 228 -3.98 -10.92 6.15
C ILE A 228 -2.50 -10.59 6.44
N PRO A 229 -2.01 -10.77 7.69
CA PRO A 229 -0.60 -10.59 7.99
C PRO A 229 0.22 -11.50 7.08
N THR A 230 1.12 -10.92 6.29
CA THR A 230 2.11 -11.69 5.54
C THR A 230 3.03 -12.37 6.56
N ASN A 231 2.80 -13.65 6.83
CA ASN A 231 3.76 -14.49 7.54
C ASN A 231 4.98 -14.64 6.63
N PRO A 232 6.18 -14.15 7.01
CA PRO A 232 7.38 -14.27 6.18
C PRO A 232 7.78 -15.74 5.93
N ALA A 233 7.23 -16.71 6.69
CA ALA A 233 7.47 -18.13 6.48
C ALA A 233 6.63 -18.77 5.35
N LEU A 234 5.74 -18.01 4.69
CA LEU A 234 4.97 -18.47 3.53
C LEU A 234 5.39 -17.69 2.27
N GLU A 235 6.69 -17.69 1.99
CA GLU A 235 7.19 -17.32 0.67
C GLU A 235 6.75 -18.39 -0.34
N LEU A 236 5.84 -18.01 -1.25
CA LEU A 236 5.54 -18.78 -2.44
C LEU A 236 6.79 -18.74 -3.34
N THR A 237 7.63 -19.77 -3.28
CA THR A 237 8.75 -19.91 -4.24
C THR A 237 8.20 -20.43 -5.56
N CYS A 238 7.90 -19.53 -6.49
CA CYS A 238 7.58 -19.92 -7.86
C CYS A 238 8.88 -20.07 -8.67
N LYS A 239 9.18 -21.30 -9.12
CA LYS A 239 10.28 -21.52 -10.08
C LYS A 239 9.72 -21.44 -11.50
N ILE A 240 9.98 -20.31 -12.16
CA ILE A 240 9.62 -20.11 -13.56
C ILE A 240 10.83 -20.48 -14.41
N GLN A 241 10.75 -21.60 -15.12
CA GLN A 241 11.81 -22.02 -16.04
C GLN A 241 11.43 -21.64 -17.47
N VAL A 242 12.21 -20.73 -18.04
CA VAL A 242 11.89 -20.09 -19.32
C VAL A 242 12.82 -20.63 -20.40
N CYS A 243 12.27 -21.34 -21.39
CA CYS A 243 12.98 -21.77 -22.60
C CYS A 243 12.45 -21.02 -23.81
N ILE A 244 12.99 -19.83 -24.09
CA ILE A 244 12.53 -18.95 -25.16
C ILE A 244 13.59 -18.78 -26.26
N SER A 245 13.14 -18.62 -27.51
CA SER A 245 13.94 -17.98 -28.56
C SER A 245 13.98 -16.46 -28.32
N SER A 246 15.04 -15.79 -28.77
CA SER A 246 15.26 -14.34 -28.55
C SER A 246 14.08 -13.44 -28.93
N SER A 247 13.24 -13.87 -29.88
CA SER A 247 12.05 -13.16 -30.37
C SER A 247 10.87 -13.11 -29.39
N CYS A 248 10.86 -13.90 -28.30
CA CYS A 248 9.73 -13.97 -27.34
C CYS A 248 10.02 -13.35 -25.96
N LEU A 249 11.27 -12.93 -25.71
CA LEU A 249 11.71 -12.41 -24.41
C LEU A 249 11.01 -11.08 -24.04
N ALA A 250 10.78 -10.20 -25.01
CA ALA A 250 10.15 -8.90 -24.78
C ALA A 250 8.70 -9.03 -24.27
N ASN A 251 7.92 -9.95 -24.85
CA ASN A 251 6.54 -10.18 -24.43
C ASN A 251 6.47 -10.83 -23.05
N LEU A 252 7.39 -11.75 -22.74
CA LEU A 252 7.47 -12.36 -21.43
C LEU A 252 7.81 -11.33 -20.35
N ILE A 253 8.82 -10.49 -20.57
CA ILE A 253 9.19 -9.41 -19.65
C ILE A 253 8.00 -8.46 -19.44
N SER A 254 7.28 -8.09 -20.51
CA SER A 254 6.11 -7.21 -20.41
C SER A 254 4.99 -7.82 -19.54
N VAL A 255 4.70 -9.12 -19.69
CA VAL A 255 3.70 -9.81 -18.86
C VAL A 255 4.16 -9.88 -17.40
N LEU A 256 5.42 -10.22 -17.14
CA LEU A 256 5.95 -10.35 -15.78
C LEU A 256 5.98 -9.00 -15.03
N LEU A 257 6.43 -7.92 -15.68
CA LEU A 257 6.42 -6.56 -15.10
C LEU A 257 5.00 -6.07 -14.79
N CYS A 258 4.00 -6.50 -15.56
CA CYS A 258 2.60 -6.17 -15.30
C CYS A 258 2.07 -6.89 -14.05
N PHE A 259 2.54 -8.11 -13.77
CA PHE A 259 2.14 -8.88 -12.59
C PHE A 259 2.80 -8.38 -11.30
N ASP A 260 4.08 -8.00 -11.34
CA ASP A 260 4.76 -7.36 -10.20
C ASP A 260 4.07 -6.05 -9.78
N TYR A 261 3.46 -5.33 -10.74
CA TYR A 261 2.75 -4.09 -10.49
C TYR A 261 1.35 -4.28 -9.85
N LEU A 262 0.68 -5.42 -10.11
CA LEU A 262 -0.64 -5.75 -9.56
C LEU A 262 -0.59 -6.46 -8.19
N TYR A 263 0.47 -7.23 -7.92
CA TYR A 263 0.64 -8.00 -6.68
C TYR A 263 1.89 -7.57 -5.91
N ILE A 264 1.89 -6.31 -5.47
CA ILE A 264 2.94 -5.71 -4.65
C ILE A 264 3.01 -6.43 -3.30
N ASN A 265 3.80 -7.51 -3.23
CA ASN A 265 4.36 -8.24 -2.07
C ASN A 265 4.82 -9.67 -2.43
N LEU A 266 4.88 -10.07 -3.71
CA LEU A 266 5.51 -11.33 -4.08
C LEU A 266 7.02 -11.12 -4.27
N VAL A 267 7.84 -11.69 -3.38
CA VAL A 267 9.24 -11.98 -3.69
C VAL A 267 9.23 -13.17 -4.65
N VAL A 268 9.09 -12.91 -5.96
CA VAL A 268 9.38 -13.95 -6.96
C VAL A 268 10.88 -13.94 -7.19
N ASP A 269 11.59 -14.91 -6.61
CA ASP A 269 13.00 -15.12 -6.92
C ASP A 269 13.12 -15.70 -8.35
N PHE A 270 13.16 -14.82 -9.36
CA PHE A 270 13.41 -15.18 -10.75
C PHE A 270 14.86 -15.58 -10.96
N LYS A 271 15.21 -16.83 -10.68
CA LYS A 271 16.45 -17.41 -11.21
C LYS A 271 16.27 -17.75 -12.69
N LEU A 272 16.60 -16.80 -13.55
CA LEU A 272 16.78 -17.03 -14.98
C LEU A 272 18.09 -17.81 -15.20
N ASP A 273 18.04 -19.14 -15.11
CA ASP A 273 19.23 -19.97 -15.38
C ASP A 273 19.41 -20.17 -16.89
N LEU A 274 20.13 -19.24 -17.52
CA LEU A 274 20.49 -19.29 -18.93
C LEU A 274 21.59 -20.32 -19.24
N ARG A 275 22.14 -21.03 -18.25
CA ARG A 275 23.30 -21.92 -18.46
C ARG A 275 22.92 -23.32 -18.97
N ASN A 276 21.64 -23.67 -18.98
CA ASN A 276 21.14 -24.97 -19.42
C ASN A 276 20.15 -24.88 -20.59
N VAL A 277 20.44 -24.07 -21.61
CA VAL A 277 19.76 -24.15 -22.93
C VAL A 277 20.25 -25.36 -23.73
N ALA A 278 20.38 -26.51 -23.06
CA ALA A 278 20.52 -27.81 -23.69
C ALA A 278 19.23 -28.58 -23.40
N CYS A 279 18.46 -28.85 -24.47
CA CYS A 279 17.25 -29.66 -24.45
C CYS A 279 17.38 -30.86 -23.51
N SER A 280 16.68 -30.83 -22.38
CA SER A 280 16.31 -32.03 -21.64
C SER A 280 14.96 -32.50 -22.19
N MET A 281 15.01 -33.50 -23.07
CA MET A 281 13.86 -34.17 -23.66
C MET A 281 13.25 -35.16 -22.65
N ALA A 282 11.94 -35.11 -22.44
CA ALA A 282 11.18 -36.27 -22.02
C ALA A 282 10.59 -36.92 -23.29
N PHE A 283 11.10 -38.10 -23.62
CA PHE A 283 10.66 -38.93 -24.74
C PHE A 283 9.30 -39.58 -24.44
N VAL A 284 8.47 -39.66 -25.49
CA VAL A 284 7.55 -40.77 -25.72
C VAL A 284 7.83 -41.24 -27.15
N GLY A 285 8.26 -42.49 -27.33
CA GLY A 285 8.51 -43.14 -28.64
C GLY A 285 7.22 -43.21 -29.50
N ASP A 286 7.25 -43.45 -30.80
CA ASP A 286 8.21 -44.20 -31.62
C ASP A 286 8.38 -43.62 -33.05
N GLU A 287 9.55 -43.97 -33.61
CA GLU A 287 9.96 -44.23 -35.01
C GLU A 287 10.00 -43.16 -36.13
N GLU A 288 11.20 -43.15 -36.73
CA GLU A 288 11.71 -42.69 -38.04
C GLU A 288 11.98 -41.19 -38.32
N ALA A 289 13.18 -40.96 -38.86
CA ALA A 289 13.95 -39.72 -38.82
C ALA A 289 13.87 -38.86 -40.10
N SER A 290 14.01 -37.53 -39.93
CA SER A 290 14.49 -36.56 -40.95
C SER A 290 14.91 -35.21 -40.32
N PRO A 291 15.84 -34.45 -40.92
CA PRO A 291 16.60 -33.41 -40.21
C PRO A 291 15.91 -32.03 -40.13
N SER A 292 16.05 -31.43 -38.94
CA SER A 292 16.07 -29.99 -38.63
C SER A 292 14.82 -29.13 -38.92
N THR A 293 13.89 -29.11 -37.97
CA THR A 293 13.58 -27.91 -37.18
C THR A 293 12.85 -28.41 -35.93
N HIS A 294 13.57 -28.51 -34.81
CA HIS A 294 12.95 -28.86 -33.54
C HIS A 294 12.01 -27.73 -33.13
N ARG A 295 10.72 -27.83 -33.49
CA ARG A 295 9.69 -26.92 -33.00
C ARG A 295 9.45 -27.23 -31.54
N CYS A 296 10.00 -26.42 -30.65
CA CYS A 296 9.65 -26.48 -29.23
C CYS A 296 8.14 -26.24 -29.10
N ALA A 297 7.40 -27.21 -28.57
CA ALA A 297 5.94 -27.15 -28.46
C ALA A 297 5.47 -26.02 -27.52
N TYR A 298 6.33 -25.61 -26.59
CA TYR A 298 6.09 -24.58 -25.58
C TYR A 298 7.29 -23.65 -25.45
N GLN A 299 7.02 -22.38 -25.19
CA GLN A 299 7.99 -21.29 -25.02
C GLN A 299 8.25 -20.99 -23.53
N VAL A 300 7.34 -21.36 -22.63
CA VAL A 300 7.48 -21.14 -21.19
C VAL A 300 7.02 -22.38 -20.44
N PHE A 301 7.79 -22.80 -19.44
CA PHE A 301 7.44 -23.89 -18.53
C PHE A 301 7.20 -23.32 -17.13
N LEU A 302 5.96 -23.47 -16.64
CA LEU A 302 5.59 -23.06 -15.29
C LEU A 302 5.50 -24.30 -14.40
N SER A 303 6.33 -24.36 -13.36
CA SER A 303 6.24 -25.38 -12.30
C SER A 303 6.05 -24.70 -10.96
N PHE A 304 4.95 -25.06 -10.29
CA PHE A 304 4.59 -24.54 -8.98
C PHE A 304 4.80 -25.65 -7.97
N ARG A 305 5.58 -25.39 -6.91
CA ARG A 305 5.75 -26.33 -5.80
C ARG A 305 5.25 -25.65 -4.53
N GLY A 306 4.23 -26.22 -3.88
CA GLY A 306 3.64 -25.70 -2.64
C GLY A 306 2.12 -25.53 -2.72
N VAL A 307 1.47 -25.26 -1.59
CA VAL A 307 0.02 -25.03 -1.53
C VAL A 307 -0.29 -23.62 -2.04
N GLU A 308 -1.13 -23.52 -3.06
CA GLU A 308 -1.56 -22.24 -3.64
C GLU A 308 -2.53 -21.55 -2.67
N THR A 309 -2.01 -20.66 -1.83
CA THR A 309 -2.80 -19.95 -0.80
C THR A 309 -3.48 -18.67 -1.30
N ARG A 310 -3.23 -18.24 -2.55
CA ARG A 310 -3.80 -17.02 -3.14
C ARG A 310 -4.51 -17.31 -4.47
N LEU A 311 -5.86 -17.32 -4.42
CA LEU A 311 -6.82 -17.20 -5.53
C LEU A 311 -6.27 -17.52 -6.93
N THR A 312 -5.80 -18.74 -7.18
CA THR A 312 -5.41 -19.20 -8.53
C THR A 312 -4.35 -18.33 -9.23
N PHE A 313 -3.38 -17.76 -8.51
CA PHE A 313 -2.26 -17.01 -9.08
C PHE A 313 -1.62 -17.73 -10.29
N SER A 314 -1.41 -19.04 -10.16
CA SER A 314 -0.90 -19.90 -11.23
C SER A 314 -1.81 -19.90 -12.46
N GLY A 315 -3.13 -19.88 -12.26
CA GLY A 315 -4.14 -19.79 -13.30
C GLY A 315 -4.18 -18.42 -13.99
N HIS A 316 -4.03 -17.33 -13.22
CA HIS A 316 -3.99 -15.98 -13.77
C HIS A 316 -2.72 -15.72 -14.60
N LEU A 317 -1.55 -16.10 -14.08
CA LEU A 317 -0.28 -15.99 -14.80
C LEU A 317 -0.31 -16.84 -16.09
N TYR A 318 -0.78 -18.08 -16.00
CA TYR A 318 -0.95 -18.95 -17.17
C TYR A 318 -1.88 -18.34 -18.24
N ARG A 319 -3.02 -17.76 -17.82
CA ARG A 319 -3.96 -17.12 -18.74
C ARG A 319 -3.39 -15.86 -19.37
N ALA A 320 -2.66 -15.04 -18.62
CA ALA A 320 -2.01 -13.85 -19.14
C ALA A 320 -0.93 -14.17 -20.18
N LEU A 321 -0.10 -15.19 -19.92
CA LEU A 321 0.89 -15.66 -20.90
C LEU A 321 0.23 -16.19 -22.17
N LYS A 322 -0.86 -16.97 -22.05
CA LYS A 322 -1.65 -17.38 -23.22
C LYS A 322 -2.26 -16.22 -24.00
N ASN A 323 -2.80 -15.21 -23.31
CA ASN A 323 -3.37 -14.03 -23.95
C ASN A 323 -2.30 -13.19 -24.67
N ALA A 324 -1.05 -13.21 -24.19
CA ALA A 324 0.09 -12.61 -24.86
C ALA A 324 0.63 -13.45 -26.04
N GLY A 325 -0.07 -14.53 -26.41
CA GLY A 325 0.32 -15.42 -27.51
C GLY A 325 1.48 -16.35 -27.16
N ILE A 326 1.87 -16.44 -25.89
CA ILE A 326 2.98 -17.27 -25.43
C ILE A 326 2.46 -18.70 -25.19
N LYS A 327 3.06 -19.67 -25.87
CA LYS A 327 2.76 -21.10 -25.69
C LYS A 327 3.34 -21.57 -24.36
N THR A 328 2.50 -21.64 -23.34
CA THR A 328 2.93 -22.01 -21.98
C THR A 328 2.53 -23.44 -21.64
N PHE A 329 3.47 -24.23 -21.14
CA PHE A 329 3.22 -25.49 -20.45
C PHE A 329 3.05 -25.22 -18.95
N LYS A 330 2.05 -25.84 -18.33
CA LYS A 330 1.79 -25.78 -16.89
C LYS A 330 1.95 -27.18 -16.33
N ASP A 331 2.93 -27.36 -15.44
CA ASP A 331 3.19 -28.60 -14.73
C ASP A 331 2.22 -28.71 -13.55
N ASP A 332 1.05 -29.33 -13.79
CA ASP A 332 0.04 -29.60 -12.75
C ASP A 332 0.25 -31.01 -12.18
N ILE A 333 1.17 -31.16 -11.22
CA ILE A 333 1.24 -32.35 -10.36
C ILE A 333 0.54 -31.99 -9.05
N GLU A 334 -0.68 -32.52 -8.90
CA GLU A 334 -1.55 -32.55 -7.70
C GLU A 334 -1.07 -31.76 -6.47
N ILE A 335 -1.48 -30.49 -6.39
CA ILE A 335 -1.62 -29.81 -5.09
C ILE A 335 -2.97 -30.27 -4.52
N SER A 336 -2.95 -30.93 -3.36
CA SER A 336 -4.17 -31.42 -2.70
C SER A 336 -5.16 -30.27 -2.46
N ARG A 337 -6.30 -30.33 -3.16
CA ARG A 337 -7.46 -29.46 -2.89
C ARG A 337 -7.95 -29.72 -1.47
N GLY A 338 -8.22 -28.67 -0.70
CA GLY A 338 -8.87 -28.79 0.61
C GLY A 338 -10.20 -29.57 0.51
N LYS A 339 -10.55 -30.30 1.57
CA LYS A 339 -11.70 -31.22 1.58
C LYS A 339 -13.00 -30.51 1.20
N THR A 340 -13.76 -31.11 0.28
CA THR A 340 -15.15 -30.76 -0.03
C THR A 340 -16.01 -30.84 1.22
N ILE A 341 -16.86 -29.84 1.45
CA ILE A 341 -17.85 -29.84 2.55
C ILE A 341 -18.70 -31.11 2.42
N LYS A 342 -18.82 -31.89 3.49
CA LYS A 342 -19.64 -33.11 3.51
C LYS A 342 -21.09 -32.76 3.18
N LEU A 343 -21.71 -33.55 2.30
CA LEU A 343 -23.11 -33.42 1.89
C LEU A 343 -24.13 -33.54 3.05
N GLU A 344 -23.70 -33.95 4.24
CA GLU A 344 -24.56 -34.02 5.43
C GLU A 344 -24.98 -32.64 5.97
N LEU A 345 -24.35 -31.54 5.52
CA LEU A 345 -24.74 -30.17 5.85
C LEU A 345 -25.67 -29.51 4.82
N GLN A 346 -26.21 -30.25 3.85
CA GLN A 346 -27.19 -29.72 2.89
C GLN A 346 -28.66 -30.05 3.22
N ARG A 347 -28.95 -30.68 4.36
CA ARG A 347 -30.32 -30.80 4.91
C ARG A 347 -30.32 -30.69 6.44
N ALA A 348 -30.31 -29.45 6.93
CA ALA A 348 -30.83 -29.04 8.23
C ALA A 348 -31.20 -27.56 8.16
#